data_AF-A0A2U3DBL7-F1
#
_entry.id   AF-A0A2U3DBL7-F1
#
_cell.length_a   1.000
_cell.length_b   1.000
_cell.length_c   1.000
_cell.angle_alpha   90.00
_cell.angle_beta   90.00
_cell.angle_gamma   90.00
#
_symmetry.space_group_name_H-M   'P 1'
#
loop_
_entity.id
_entity.type
_entity.pdbx_description
1 polymer ?
#
loop_
_entity_poly.entity_id
_entity_poly.type
_entity_poly.pdbx_seq_one_letter_code
_entity_poly.pdbx_strand_id
1 'polypeptide(L)'
;MTHDAELFVLSYAQLAAALLLDPNNEKYLIAKTELEERLLHNYGISHLEIVARSLDSYTLAFHENGEQKWVSFATDEVEDFN
;
A
#
# COMPACT_ATOMS: atom_id res chain seq x y z
N MET A 1 -8.50 -10.08 5.97
CA MET A 1 -7.26 -9.39 6.35
C MET A 1 -6.94 -9.55 7.83
N THR A 2 -5.71 -9.99 8.13
CA THR A 2 -5.13 -10.02 9.49
C THR A 2 -4.51 -8.67 9.83
N HIS A 3 -4.19 -8.42 11.11
CA HIS A 3 -3.52 -7.18 11.53
C HIS A 3 -2.14 -7.01 10.85
N ASP A 4 -1.37 -8.09 10.75
CA ASP A 4 -0.06 -8.05 10.07
C ASP A 4 -0.21 -7.69 8.59
N ALA A 5 -1.20 -8.26 7.90
CA ALA A 5 -1.49 -7.93 6.51
C ALA A 5 -1.85 -6.45 6.36
N GLU A 6 -2.67 -5.91 7.25
CA GLU A 6 -3.04 -4.49 7.25
C GLU A 6 -1.82 -3.58 7.40
N LEU A 7 -0.87 -3.90 8.28
CA LEU A 7 0.39 -3.15 8.44
C LEU A 7 1.26 -3.20 7.18
N PHE A 8 1.30 -4.33 6.47
CA PHE A 8 2.00 -4.42 5.19
C PHE A 8 1.28 -3.63 4.09
N VAL A 9 -0.05 -3.60 4.08
CA VAL A 9 -0.82 -2.77 3.14
C VAL A 9 -0.65 -1.27 3.45
N LEU A 10 -0.53 -0.89 4.73
CA LEU A 10 -0.17 0.47 5.13
C LEU A 10 1.25 0.84 4.65
N SER A 11 2.22 -0.06 4.86
CA SER A 11 3.60 0.15 4.39
C SER A 11 3.65 0.33 2.86
N TYR A 12 2.78 -0.38 2.15
CA TYR A 12 2.62 -0.22 0.70
C TYR A 12 2.05 1.16 0.36
N ALA A 13 1.02 1.61 1.07
CA ALA A 13 0.44 2.94 0.90
C ALA A 13 1.48 4.04 1.08
N GLN A 14 2.33 3.93 2.11
CA GLN A 14 3.43 4.86 2.39
C GLN A 14 4.43 4.92 1.23
N LEU A 15 4.88 3.76 0.73
CA LEU A 15 5.81 3.70 -0.42
C LEU A 15 5.18 4.23 -1.70
N ALA A 16 3.92 3.88 -1.97
CA ALA A 16 3.19 4.35 -3.14
C ALA A 16 2.98 5.87 -3.08
N ALA A 17 2.66 6.43 -1.91
CA ALA A 17 2.55 7.88 -1.70
C ALA A 17 3.90 8.59 -1.87
N ALA A 18 5.00 8.02 -1.36
CA ALA A 18 6.34 8.56 -1.57
C ALA A 18 6.73 8.61 -3.05
N LEU A 19 6.38 7.58 -3.81
CA LEU A 19 6.61 7.52 -5.26
C LEU A 19 5.75 8.51 -6.06
N LEU A 20 4.63 9.01 -5.51
CA LEU A 20 3.91 10.12 -6.14
C LEU A 20 4.72 11.43 -6.08
N LEU A 21 5.57 11.59 -5.06
CA LEU A 21 6.42 12.76 -4.87
C LEU A 21 7.77 12.61 -5.60
N ASP A 22 8.34 11.41 -5.58
CA ASP A 22 9.60 11.07 -6.26
C ASP A 22 9.46 9.76 -7.08
N PRO A 23 8.87 9.83 -8.29
CA PRO A 23 8.53 8.63 -9.08
C PRO A 23 9.72 7.78 -9.52
N ASN A 24 10.92 8.37 -9.55
CA ASN A 24 12.13 7.70 -10.02
C ASN A 24 13.01 7.20 -8.87
N ASN A 25 12.50 7.22 -7.63
CA ASN A 25 13.24 6.72 -6.49
C ASN A 25 13.40 5.19 -6.55
N GLU A 26 14.54 4.73 -7.06
CA GLU A 26 14.81 3.29 -7.24
C GLU A 26 14.66 2.49 -5.94
N LYS A 27 15.05 3.07 -4.80
CA LYS A 27 14.92 2.42 -3.49
C LYS A 27 13.45 2.15 -3.14
N TYR A 28 12.56 3.11 -3.38
CA TYR A 28 11.13 2.93 -3.12
C TYR A 28 10.47 1.99 -4.13
N LEU A 29 10.88 2.03 -5.40
CA LEU A 29 10.38 1.09 -6.41
C LEU A 29 10.73 -0.36 -6.06
N ILE A 30 11.98 -0.62 -5.64
CA ILE A 30 12.43 -1.95 -5.22
C ILE A 30 11.67 -2.40 -3.97
N ALA A 31 11.64 -1.56 -2.93
CA ALA A 31 10.95 -1.89 -1.67
C ALA A 31 9.45 -2.16 -1.89
N LYS A 32 8.80 -1.39 -2.78
CA LYS A 32 7.39 -1.59 -3.14
C LYS A 32 7.19 -2.94 -3.83
N THR A 33 8.07 -3.31 -4.76
CA THR A 33 8.01 -4.61 -5.46
C THR A 33 8.19 -5.79 -4.49
N GLU A 34 9.20 -5.73 -3.63
CA GLU A 34 9.45 -6.77 -2.60
C GLU A 34 8.26 -6.91 -1.64
N LEU A 35 7.60 -5.80 -1.32
CA LEU A 35 6.43 -5.79 -0.46
C LEU A 35 5.20 -6.39 -1.16
N GLU A 36 4.97 -6.09 -2.43
CA GLU A 36 3.91 -6.71 -3.25
C GLU A 36 4.09 -8.24 -3.32
N GLU A 37 5.32 -8.72 -3.51
CA GLU A 37 5.63 -10.15 -3.50
C GLU A 37 5.29 -10.79 -2.14
N ARG A 38 5.68 -10.15 -1.03
CA ARG A 38 5.36 -10.63 0.32
C ARG A 38 3.86 -10.67 0.58
N LEU A 39 3.13 -9.63 0.17
CA LEU A 39 1.68 -9.54 0.30
C LEU A 39 0.97 -10.66 -0.46
N LEU A 40 1.44 -10.95 -1.67
CA LEU A 40 0.93 -12.06 -2.48
C LEU A 40 1.22 -13.42 -1.84
N HIS A 41 2.47 -13.68 -1.47
CA HIS A 41 2.89 -15.00 -1.01
C HIS A 41 2.37 -15.36 0.38
N ASN A 42 2.30 -14.39 1.30
CA ASN A 42 1.94 -14.65 2.69
C ASN A 42 0.45 -14.43 2.97
N TYR A 43 -0.21 -13.55 2.20
CA TYR A 43 -1.59 -13.13 2.49
C TYR A 43 -2.54 -13.28 1.30
N GLY A 44 -2.07 -13.69 0.13
CA GLY A 44 -2.90 -13.78 -1.07
C GLY A 44 -3.41 -12.44 -1.56
N ILE A 45 -2.70 -11.36 -1.24
CA ILE A 45 -3.05 -9.97 -1.60
C ILE A 45 -2.30 -9.56 -2.86
N SER A 46 -3.00 -9.08 -3.88
CA SER A 46 -2.42 -8.66 -5.16
C SER A 46 -3.09 -7.41 -5.73
N HIS A 47 -2.49 -6.85 -6.78
CA HIS A 47 -3.03 -5.70 -7.53
C HIS A 47 -3.36 -4.51 -6.62
N LEU A 48 -2.45 -4.21 -5.69
CA LEU A 48 -2.59 -3.05 -4.82
C LEU A 48 -2.44 -1.78 -5.65
N GLU A 49 -3.32 -0.81 -5.42
CA GLU A 49 -3.25 0.51 -6.03
C GLU A 49 -3.93 1.55 -5.15
N ILE A 50 -3.42 2.79 -5.15
CA ILE A 50 -4.13 3.93 -4.56
C ILE A 50 -5.19 4.37 -5.55
N VAL A 51 -6.47 4.23 -5.20
CA VAL A 51 -7.61 4.58 -6.05
C VAL A 51 -8.24 5.92 -5.69
N ALA A 52 -8.03 6.40 -4.47
CA ALA A 52 -8.47 7.73 -4.05
C ALA A 52 -7.51 8.33 -3.02
N ARG A 53 -7.37 9.66 -3.08
CA ARG A 53 -6.67 10.47 -2.10
C ARG A 53 -7.55 11.67 -1.75
N SER A 54 -7.66 11.97 -0.46
CA SER A 54 -8.31 13.16 0.07
C SER A 54 -7.35 13.90 1.00
N LEU A 55 -7.80 14.98 1.64
CA LEU A 55 -7.03 15.65 2.69
C LEU A 55 -6.82 14.73 3.90
N ASP A 56 -7.80 13.88 4.20
CA ASP A 56 -7.84 13.12 5.45
C ASP A 56 -7.45 11.65 5.27
N SER A 57 -7.42 11.13 4.04
CA SER A 57 -7.18 9.71 3.80
C SER A 57 -6.65 9.33 2.42
N TYR A 58 -6.01 8.17 2.38
CA TYR A 58 -5.70 7.40 1.17
C TYR A 58 -6.55 6.14 1.14
N THR A 59 -7.17 5.84 0.00
CA THR A 59 -7.91 4.59 -0.21
C THR A 59 -7.18 3.72 -1.21
N LEU A 60 -6.95 2.48 -0.82
CA LEU A 60 -6.33 1.46 -1.64
C LEU A 60 -7.37 0.45 -2.09
N ALA A 61 -7.27 0.01 -3.34
CA ALA A 61 -7.94 -1.19 -3.83
C ALA A 61 -6.92 -2.31 -3.96
N PHE A 62 -7.35 -3.55 -3.70
CA PHE A 62 -6.53 -4.75 -3.87
C PHE A 62 -7.41 -5.98 -4.02
N HIS A 63 -6.83 -7.08 -4.47
CA HIS A 63 -7.48 -8.39 -4.49
C HIS A 63 -6.95 -9.24 -3.32
N GLU A 64 -7.82 -9.77 -2.47
CA GLU A 64 -7.46 -10.75 -1.43
C GLU A 64 -8.21 -12.06 -1.71
N ASN A 65 -7.48 -13.12 -2.03
CA ASN A 65 -8.07 -14.44 -2.38
C ASN A 65 -9.09 -14.38 -3.53
N GLY A 66 -8.88 -13.49 -4.50
CA GLY A 66 -9.74 -13.33 -5.68
C GLY A 66 -10.93 -12.39 -5.50
N GLU A 67 -11.14 -11.84 -4.30
CA GLU A 67 -12.14 -10.81 -4.05
C GLU A 67 -11.51 -9.42 -4.05
N GLN A 68 -12.12 -8.47 -4.75
CA GLN A 68 -11.72 -7.07 -4.69
C GLN A 68 -12.14 -6.46 -3.35
N LYS A 69 -11.20 -5.78 -2.69
CA LYS A 69 -11.37 -5.13 -1.40
C LYS A 69 -10.80 -3.72 -1.43
N TRP A 70 -11.23 -2.93 -0.45
CA TRP A 70 -10.75 -1.57 -0.24
C TRP A 70 -10.40 -1.37 1.23
N VAL A 71 -9.36 -0.58 1.46
CA VAL A 71 -8.99 -0.10 2.80
C VAL A 71 -8.64 1.37 2.71
N SER A 72 -8.94 2.13 3.75
CA SER A 72 -8.57 3.53 3.86
C SER A 72 -7.68 3.73 5.07
N PHE A 73 -6.58 4.46 4.88
CA PHE A 73 -5.68 4.90 5.95
C PHE A 73 -5.74 6.41 6.07
N ALA A 74 -5.51 6.93 7.27
CA ALA A 74 -5.44 8.36 7.47
C ALA A 74 -4.19 8.94 6.79
N THR A 75 -4.28 10.20 6.36
CA THR A 75 -3.16 10.87 5.66
C THR A 75 -1.90 10.91 6.51
N ASP A 76 -2.04 11.13 7.82
CA ASP A 76 -0.91 11.12 8.77
C ASP A 76 -0.27 9.75 8.88
N GLU A 77 -1.03 8.65 8.90
CA GLU A 77 -0.46 7.30 8.89
C GLU A 77 0.35 7.00 7.62
N VAL A 78 -0.04 7.57 6.48
CA VAL A 78 0.58 7.32 5.17
C VAL A 78 1.76 8.26 4.89
N GLU A 79 1.68 9.51 5.35
CA GLU A 79 2.70 10.54 5.11
C GLU A 79 3.70 10.70 6.27
N ASP A 80 3.48 10.06 7.42
CA ASP A 80 4.44 10.05 8.53
C ASP A 80 5.59 9.06 8.26
N PHE A 81 6.60 9.54 7.54
CA PHE A 81 7.86 8.84 7.29
C PHE A 81 8.81 8.95 8.49
N ASN A 82 8.40 8.53 9.69
CA ASN A 82 9.25 8.50 10.88
C ASN A 82 9.94 7.14 11.09
#